data_AF-A0A6B3IJN3-F1
#
_entry.id   AF-A0A6B3IJN3-F1
#
_cell.length_a   1.000
_cell.length_b   1.000
_cell.length_c   1.000
_cell.angle_alpha   90.00
_cell.angle_beta   90.00
_cell.angle_gamma   90.00
#
_symmetry.space_group_name_H-M   'P 1'
#
loop_
_entity.id
_entity.type
_entity.pdbx_description
1 polymer ?
#
loop_
_entity_poly.entity_id
_entity_poly.type
_entity_poly.pdbx_seq_one_letter_code
_entity_poly.pdbx_strand_id
1 'polypeptide(L)' 'RDLPVLLDVDTAADAHRVAAEAPDGRFAAVLGRLTGVGVR' A
#
# COMPACT_ATOMS: atom_id res chain seq x y z
N ARG A 1 -13.62 -19.01 -0.87
CA ARG A 1 -12.59 -18.03 -1.30
C ARG A 1 -11.79 -17.75 -0.06
N ASP A 2 -10.51 -18.09 -0.07
CA ASP A 2 -9.63 -17.69 1.03
C ASP A 2 -9.43 -16.18 0.92
N LEU A 3 -9.71 -15.49 2.01
CA LEU A 3 -9.41 -14.07 2.11
C LEU A 3 -7.92 -13.95 2.46
N PRO A 4 -7.21 -12.98 1.87
CA PRO A 4 -5.85 -12.69 2.29
C PRO A 4 -5.83 -12.37 3.77
N VAL A 5 -4.75 -12.77 4.45
CA VAL A 5 -4.52 -12.43 5.85
C VAL A 5 -4.43 -10.91 5.94
N LEU A 6 -5.20 -10.32 6.86
CA LEU A 6 -5.15 -8.89 7.09
C LEU A 6 -3.78 -8.52 7.67
N LEU A 7 -3.13 -7.53 7.07
CA LEU A 7 -1.87 -6.96 7.53
C LEU A 7 -2.14 -5.56 8.08
N ASP A 8 -1.79 -5.34 9.34
CA ASP A 8 -1.72 -4.00 9.91
C ASP A 8 -0.52 -3.25 9.30
N VAL A 9 -0.73 -1.98 8.95
CA VAL A 9 0.28 -1.14 8.29
C VAL A 9 0.90 -0.20 9.32
N ASP A 10 1.97 -0.65 9.95
CA ASP A 10 2.71 0.13 10.95
C ASP A 10 3.97 0.81 10.36
N THR A 11 4.48 0.31 9.23
CA THR A 11 5.70 0.82 8.60
C THR A 11 5.51 1.16 7.12
N ALA A 12 6.45 1.95 6.57
CA ALA A 12 6.50 2.21 5.13
C ALA A 12 6.69 0.91 4.31
N ALA A 13 7.44 -0.06 4.83
CA ALA A 13 7.62 -1.35 4.18
C ALA A 13 6.30 -2.13 4.10
N ASP A 14 5.49 -2.07 5.16
CA ASP A 14 4.16 -2.69 5.18
C ASP A 14 3.22 -2.01 4.18
N ALA A 15 3.27 -0.67 4.08
CA ALA A 15 2.50 0.06 3.09
C ALA A 15 2.89 -0.36 1.65
N HIS A 16 4.17 -0.53 1.37
CA HIS A 16 4.61 -1.03 0.06
C HIS A 16 4.13 -2.47 -0.20
N ARG A 17 4.12 -3.34 0.82
CA ARG A 17 3.63 -4.72 0.71
C ARG A 17 2.13 -4.76 0.39
N VAL A 18 1.31 -4.04 1.16
CA VAL A 18 -0.15 -3.98 0.94
C VAL A 18 -0.50 -3.39 -0.41
N ALA A 19 0.21 -2.34 -0.85
CA ALA A 19 -0.01 -1.76 -2.16
C ALA A 19 0.30 -2.74 -3.31
N ALA A 20 1.27 -3.63 -3.13
CA ALA A 20 1.62 -4.64 -4.13
C ALA A 20 0.59 -5.78 -4.24
N GLU A 21 -0.12 -6.10 -3.15
CA GLU A 21 -1.17 -7.12 -3.17
C GLU A 21 -2.44 -6.68 -3.92
N ALA A 22 -2.72 -5.37 -3.95
CA ALA A 22 -3.82 -4.78 -4.70
C ALA A 22 -3.40 -3.49 -5.44
N PRO A 23 -2.66 -3.61 -6.56
CA PRO A 23 -2.06 -2.46 -7.26
C PRO A 23 -3.08 -1.42 -7.75
N ASP A 24 -4.27 -1.87 -8.14
CA ASP A 24 -5.37 -1.00 -8.61
C ASP A 24 -6.29 -0.54 -7.47
N GLY A 25 -5.93 -0.88 -6.23
CA GLY A 25 -6.70 -0.56 -5.04
C GLY A 25 -6.58 0.92 -4.64
N ARG A 26 -7.59 1.39 -3.90
CA ARG A 26 -7.59 2.75 -3.33
C ARG A 26 -6.34 3.01 -2.48
N PHE A 27 -5.88 2.00 -1.73
CA PHE A 27 -4.69 2.10 -0.90
C PHE A 27 -3.44 2.42 -1.73
N ALA A 28 -3.16 1.62 -2.76
CA ALA A 28 -2.03 1.83 -3.67
C ALA A 28 -2.07 3.21 -4.35
N ALA A 29 -3.24 3.62 -4.83
CA ALA A 29 -3.43 4.92 -5.47
C ALA A 29 -3.22 6.13 -4.52
N VAL A 30 -3.49 5.98 -3.23
CA VAL A 30 -3.22 7.01 -2.21
C VAL A 30 -1.74 7.02 -1.85
N LEU A 31 -1.13 5.86 -1.62
CA LEU A 31 0.30 5.75 -1.32
C LEU A 31 1.15 6.42 -2.41
N GLY A 32 0.88 6.13 -3.70
CA GLY A 32 1.60 6.74 -4.82
C GLY A 32 1.48 8.27 -4.88
N ARG A 33 0.32 8.83 -4.50
CA ARG A 33 0.14 10.30 -4.42
C ARG A 33 0.94 10.91 -3.28
N LEU A 34 0.97 10.26 -2.12
CA LEU A 34 1.68 10.76 -0.94
C LEU A 34 3.21 10.67 -1.10
N THR A 35 3.70 9.58 -1.69
CA THR A 35 5.15 9.38 -1.89
C THR A 35 5.68 10.18 -3.08
N GLY A 36 4.88 10.41 -4.12
CA GLY A 36 5.28 11.23 -5.28
C GLY A 36 5.55 12.70 -4.95
N VAL A 37 5.02 13.22 -3.84
CA VAL A 37 5.26 14.60 -3.38
C VAL A 37 6.55 14.72 -2.54
N GLY A 38 7.07 13.60 -2.01
CA GLY A 38 8.24 13.55 -1.13
C GLY A 38 9.57 13.16 -1.82
N VAL A 39 9.53 12.73 -3.09
CA VAL A 39 10.76 12.48 -3.87
C VAL A 39 11.35 13.82 -4.28
N ARG A 40 12.39 14.24 -3.57
CA ARG A 40 13.25 15.38 -3.91
C ARG A 40 14.65 14.89 -4.17
#